data_AF-C9RDN1-F1
#
_entry.id   AF-C9RDN1-F1
#
_cell.length_a   1.000
_cell.length_b   1.000
_cell.length_c   1.000
_cell.angle_alpha   90.00
_cell.angle_beta   90.00
_cell.angle_gamma   90.00
#
_symmetry.space_group_name_H-M   'P 1'
#
loop_
_entity.id
_entity.type
_entity.pdbx_description
1 polymer ?
#
loop_
_entity_poly.entity_id
_entity_poly.type
_entity_poly.pdbx_seq_one_letter_code
_entity_poly.pdbx_strand_id
1 'polypeptide(L)'
;MSGALSGKIVQIVVGYLKESIYSEQMMRPRVKRICSYEEFLPTYSLIERITEENKEVDIKVYERNIIVEIVRDFKDKSVVELFEIKESLFEDALKYLKEYEADRFLESYTLYCFSDYSDPELFIRENKDVLAKLLRDQYEDVPEEYFDEVLEGKIKYSTKDLIILDWDNGIILDKNEDFWEEVDIIELACIRVLNLRVFDVMLSEAIQYLTKLHWEKLGYFKLKKLSKDLYLQRISYISYFDSIENVLMLYGDRYYAELYERLCEIFYVSEWIKRVEKKMEMISEIYMMVRQFLTEFYGFILEGSIVALILLEVILALSR
;
A
#
# COMPACT_ATOMS: atom_id res chain seq x y z
N MET A 1 -23.80 20.36 -23.80
CA MET A 1 -23.41 21.50 -22.96
C MET A 1 -22.83 20.89 -21.71
N SER A 2 -21.51 20.94 -21.51
CA SER A 2 -20.88 20.37 -20.31
C SER A 2 -21.41 21.12 -19.09
N GLY A 3 -22.17 20.45 -18.25
CA GLY A 3 -22.65 21.03 -16.99
C GLY A 3 -21.46 21.48 -16.17
N ALA A 4 -21.47 22.73 -15.74
CA ALA A 4 -20.49 23.23 -14.79
C ALA A 4 -20.77 22.51 -13.45
N LEU A 5 -19.76 21.84 -12.89
CA LEU A 5 -19.91 21.08 -11.66
C LEU A 5 -19.32 21.86 -10.48
N SER A 6 -19.92 21.66 -9.31
CA SER A 6 -19.47 22.23 -8.04
C SER A 6 -19.35 21.13 -6.99
N GLY A 7 -18.30 21.18 -6.18
CA GLY A 7 -17.99 20.13 -5.23
C GLY A 7 -16.60 20.29 -4.61
N LYS A 8 -16.07 19.17 -4.09
CA LYS A 8 -14.73 19.07 -3.52
C LYS A 8 -13.91 18.05 -4.29
N ILE A 9 -12.64 18.32 -4.50
CA ILE A 9 -11.68 17.33 -4.96
C ILE A 9 -10.78 16.95 -3.78
N VAL A 10 -10.62 15.66 -3.53
CA VAL A 10 -9.70 15.13 -2.52
C VAL A 10 -8.61 14.36 -3.25
N GLN A 11 -7.39 14.86 -3.18
CA GLN A 11 -6.21 14.20 -3.71
C GLN A 11 -5.49 13.50 -2.56
N ILE A 12 -5.40 12.18 -2.62
CA ILE A 12 -4.62 11.37 -1.70
C ILE A 12 -3.34 10.98 -2.42
N VAL A 13 -2.19 11.22 -1.81
CA VAL A 13 -0.90 10.69 -2.28
C VAL A 13 -0.19 10.04 -1.11
N VAL A 14 0.12 8.75 -1.24
CA VAL A 14 0.84 7.97 -0.25
C VAL A 14 2.24 7.71 -0.77
N GLY A 15 3.26 7.99 0.04
CA GLY A 15 4.66 7.71 -0.25
C GLY A 15 5.29 6.77 0.77
N TYR A 16 6.25 5.95 0.35
CA TYR A 16 6.97 5.05 1.25
C TYR A 16 8.24 5.69 1.80
N LEU A 17 8.36 5.74 3.13
CA LEU A 17 9.50 6.27 3.86
C LEU A 17 10.59 5.20 4.04
N LYS A 18 11.86 5.58 3.86
CA LYS A 18 13.01 4.69 4.17
C LYS A 18 13.12 4.40 5.67
N GLU A 19 12.83 5.40 6.50
CA GLU A 19 12.88 5.34 7.95
C GLU A 19 11.55 5.84 8.53
N SER A 20 11.07 5.21 9.61
CA SER A 20 9.81 5.61 10.25
C SER A 20 9.97 6.97 10.94
N ILE A 21 9.05 7.88 10.65
CA ILE A 21 8.97 9.20 11.29
C ILE A 21 7.89 9.12 12.36
N TYR A 22 8.20 9.60 13.57
CA TYR A 22 7.24 9.67 14.68
C TYR A 22 6.97 11.12 15.04
N SER A 23 5.70 11.47 15.19
CA SER A 23 5.23 12.75 15.74
C SER A 23 4.55 12.49 17.09
N GLU A 24 4.66 13.44 18.03
CA GLU A 24 3.93 13.39 19.31
C GLU A 24 2.42 13.59 19.13
N GLN A 25 1.99 14.21 18.02
CA GLN A 25 0.58 14.39 17.69
C GLN A 25 0.04 13.15 17.00
N MET A 26 -0.82 12.41 17.70
CA MET A 26 -1.52 11.26 17.16
C MET A 26 -2.90 11.66 16.66
N MET A 27 -3.22 11.25 15.44
CA MET A 27 -4.53 11.35 14.84
C MET A 27 -5.14 9.97 14.67
N ARG A 28 -6.44 9.87 14.90
CA ARG A 28 -7.20 8.67 14.57
C ARG A 28 -8.00 8.92 13.29
N PRO A 29 -8.31 7.87 12.52
CA PRO A 29 -9.29 7.92 11.46
C PRO A 29 -10.58 8.60 11.94
N ARG A 30 -11.25 9.32 11.04
CA ARG A 30 -12.49 10.08 11.26
C ARG A 30 -13.73 9.19 11.38
N VAL A 31 -13.55 7.89 11.66
CA VAL A 31 -14.60 6.88 11.78
C VAL A 31 -15.51 7.17 12.97
N LYS A 32 -16.76 7.58 12.72
CA LYS A 32 -17.73 8.02 13.75
C LYS A 32 -18.52 6.89 14.37
N ARG A 33 -18.61 5.71 13.72
CA ARG A 33 -19.66 4.71 14.04
C ARG A 33 -19.19 3.33 14.50
N ILE A 34 -17.88 3.10 14.67
CA ILE A 34 -17.35 1.78 15.05
C ILE A 34 -16.86 1.78 16.51
N CYS A 35 -17.77 1.69 17.49
CA CYS A 35 -17.38 1.64 18.91
C CYS A 35 -16.76 0.30 19.36
N SER A 36 -17.01 -0.80 18.64
CA SER A 36 -16.56 -2.15 19.08
C SER A 36 -15.12 -2.50 18.69
N TYR A 37 -14.48 -1.67 17.86
CA TYR A 37 -13.16 -1.97 17.27
C TYR A 37 -12.19 -0.77 17.34
N GLU A 38 -12.49 0.25 18.16
CA GLU A 38 -11.68 1.48 18.25
C GLU A 38 -10.21 1.24 18.58
N GLU A 39 -9.91 0.24 19.41
CA GLU A 39 -8.54 -0.08 19.85
C GLU A 39 -7.63 -0.57 18.72
N PHE A 40 -8.24 -0.99 17.61
CA PHE A 40 -7.51 -1.56 16.50
C PHE A 40 -7.44 -0.63 15.29
N LEU A 41 -8.15 0.51 15.32
CA LEU A 41 -8.06 1.49 14.25
C LEU A 41 -6.61 1.96 14.07
N PRO A 42 -6.14 2.09 12.83
CA PRO A 42 -4.79 2.56 12.55
C PRO A 42 -4.61 3.94 13.21
N THR A 43 -3.48 4.16 13.89
CA THR A 43 -3.21 5.46 14.49
C THR A 43 -2.17 6.18 13.65
N TYR A 44 -2.56 7.34 13.12
CA TYR A 44 -1.70 8.21 12.34
C TYR A 44 -0.91 9.13 13.25
N SER A 45 0.30 9.49 12.85
CA SER A 45 1.04 10.62 13.39
C SER A 45 0.77 11.83 12.49
N LEU A 46 0.06 12.84 12.99
CA LEU A 46 -0.09 14.09 12.24
C LEU A 46 1.23 14.86 12.31
N ILE A 47 1.76 15.22 11.14
CA ILE A 47 2.96 16.07 11.04
C ILE A 47 2.52 17.52 10.96
N GLU A 48 1.67 17.83 9.98
CA GLU A 48 1.28 19.20 9.66
C GLU A 48 -0.12 19.24 9.08
N ARG A 49 -0.86 20.32 9.40
CA ARG A 49 -2.13 20.67 8.79
C ARG A 49 -2.04 22.12 8.34
N ILE A 50 -2.24 22.35 7.05
CA ILE A 50 -2.19 23.67 6.42
C ILE A 50 -3.58 23.99 5.87
N THR A 51 -4.13 25.13 6.28
CA THR A 51 -5.44 25.61 5.82
C THR A 51 -5.26 26.93 5.08
N GLU A 52 -5.58 26.93 3.79
CA GLU A 52 -5.68 28.10 2.91
C GLU A 52 -7.17 28.35 2.55
N GLU A 53 -7.52 29.52 1.99
CA GLU A 53 -8.92 29.95 1.81
C GLU A 53 -9.85 28.93 1.12
N ASN A 54 -9.34 28.08 0.22
CA ASN A 54 -10.12 27.03 -0.47
C ASN A 54 -9.36 25.68 -0.57
N LYS A 55 -8.29 25.50 0.22
CA LYS A 55 -7.41 24.34 0.13
C LYS A 55 -6.96 23.93 1.53
N GLU A 56 -7.18 22.67 1.87
CA GLU A 56 -6.70 22.06 3.11
C GLU A 56 -5.68 20.98 2.76
N VAL A 57 -4.55 20.95 3.45
CA VAL A 57 -3.48 19.97 3.27
C VAL A 57 -3.23 19.31 4.62
N ASP A 58 -3.40 18.00 4.67
CA ASP A 58 -3.08 17.17 5.81
C ASP A 58 -1.89 16.26 5.48
N ILE A 59 -0.81 16.42 6.24
CA ILE A 59 0.38 15.57 6.15
C ILE A 59 0.41 14.67 7.38
N LYS A 60 0.21 13.38 7.16
CA LYS A 60 0.15 12.36 8.21
C LYS A 60 1.05 11.17 7.89
N VAL A 61 1.46 10.44 8.92
CA VAL A 61 2.30 9.26 8.79
C VAL A 61 1.63 8.07 9.45
N TYR A 62 1.66 6.93 8.77
CA TYR A 62 1.27 5.64 9.31
C TYR A 62 2.38 4.63 9.07
N GLU A 63 2.98 4.15 10.16
CA GLU A 63 4.15 3.28 10.14
C GLU A 63 5.30 3.81 9.28
N ARG A 64 5.47 3.30 8.05
CA ARG A 64 6.48 3.71 7.07
C ARG A 64 5.89 4.42 5.87
N ASN A 65 4.67 4.92 5.98
CA ASN A 65 3.96 5.59 4.90
C ASN A 65 3.68 7.03 5.31
N ILE A 66 4.12 7.97 4.48
CA ILE A 66 3.68 9.35 4.57
C ILE A 66 2.50 9.53 3.63
N ILE A 67 1.51 10.30 4.07
CA ILE A 67 0.28 10.51 3.35
C ILE A 67 0.05 12.02 3.29
N VAL A 68 -0.19 12.50 2.09
CA VAL A 68 -0.56 13.88 1.83
C VAL A 68 -1.97 13.86 1.26
N GLU A 69 -2.92 14.30 2.09
CA GLU A 69 -4.33 14.46 1.73
C GLU A 69 -4.58 15.94 1.46
N ILE A 70 -4.94 16.28 0.22
CA ILE A 70 -5.23 17.65 -0.17
C ILE A 70 -6.70 17.76 -0.58
N VAL A 71 -7.45 18.59 0.12
CA VAL A 71 -8.86 18.89 -0.18
C VAL A 71 -8.94 20.27 -0.79
N ARG A 72 -9.67 20.41 -1.91
CA ARG A 72 -9.92 21.71 -2.54
C ARG A 72 -11.37 21.85 -2.98
N ASP A 73 -11.99 22.96 -2.62
CA ASP A 73 -13.32 23.32 -3.09
C ASP A 73 -13.27 23.85 -4.54
N PHE A 74 -14.25 23.49 -5.36
CA PHE A 74 -14.43 24.03 -6.70
C PHE A 74 -15.88 24.38 -6.99
N LYS A 75 -16.10 25.43 -7.80
CA LYS A 75 -17.42 25.91 -8.19
C LYS A 75 -17.47 26.18 -9.69
N ASP A 76 -18.54 25.72 -10.31
CA ASP A 76 -18.88 25.91 -11.72
C ASP A 76 -17.71 25.59 -12.67
N LYS A 77 -17.08 24.43 -12.46
CA LYS A 77 -15.92 23.99 -13.25
C LYS A 77 -16.28 23.00 -14.35
N SER A 78 -15.62 23.16 -15.49
CA SER A 78 -15.63 22.19 -16.59
C SER A 78 -14.70 21.01 -16.31
N VAL A 79 -14.88 19.89 -17.05
CA VAL A 79 -14.02 18.70 -16.91
C VAL A 79 -12.54 19.02 -17.12
N VAL A 80 -12.23 19.86 -18.11
CA VAL A 80 -10.85 20.26 -18.43
C VAL A 80 -10.22 20.99 -17.25
N GLU A 81 -10.94 21.95 -16.65
CA GLU A 81 -10.45 22.66 -15.47
C GLU A 81 -10.31 21.73 -14.25
N LEU A 82 -11.15 20.70 -14.12
CA LEU A 82 -11.03 19.71 -13.06
C LEU A 82 -9.77 18.85 -13.20
N PHE A 83 -9.38 18.49 -14.44
CA PHE A 83 -8.11 17.82 -14.70
C PHE A 83 -6.91 18.71 -14.38
N GLU A 84 -6.94 19.98 -14.79
CA GLU A 84 -5.87 20.95 -14.44
C GLU A 84 -5.74 21.11 -12.91
N ILE A 85 -6.87 21.14 -12.18
CA ILE A 85 -6.85 21.18 -10.72
C ILE A 85 -6.23 19.91 -10.16
N LYS A 86 -6.64 18.72 -10.62
CA LYS A 86 -6.08 17.43 -10.20
C LYS A 86 -4.56 17.39 -10.38
N GLU A 87 -4.07 17.74 -11.57
CA GLU A 87 -2.63 17.76 -11.88
C GLU A 87 -1.89 18.71 -10.93
N SER A 88 -2.42 19.92 -10.72
CA SER A 88 -1.83 20.90 -9.78
C SER A 88 -1.79 20.37 -8.33
N LEU A 89 -2.84 19.67 -7.88
CA LEU A 89 -2.88 19.11 -6.52
C LEU A 89 -1.90 17.95 -6.37
N PHE A 90 -1.77 17.10 -7.40
CA PHE A 90 -0.80 16.02 -7.40
C PHE A 90 0.64 16.56 -7.37
N GLU A 91 0.96 17.58 -8.17
CA GLU A 91 2.28 18.23 -8.14
C GLU A 91 2.59 18.86 -6.78
N ASP A 92 1.59 19.47 -6.13
CA ASP A 92 1.75 20.01 -4.78
C ASP A 92 2.02 18.91 -3.76
N ALA A 93 1.26 17.81 -3.79
CA ALA A 93 1.49 16.66 -2.93
C ALA A 93 2.90 16.08 -3.11
N LEU A 94 3.39 15.97 -4.35
CA LEU A 94 4.74 15.50 -4.65
C LEU A 94 5.84 16.39 -4.05
N LYS A 95 5.62 17.70 -3.92
CA LYS A 95 6.61 18.59 -3.27
C LYS A 95 6.80 18.18 -1.81
N TYR A 96 5.70 17.98 -1.09
CA TYR A 96 5.74 17.51 0.29
C TYR A 96 6.39 16.12 0.41
N LEU A 97 6.04 15.16 -0.45
CA LEU A 97 6.68 13.82 -0.42
C LEU A 97 8.20 13.89 -0.62
N LYS A 98 8.68 14.77 -1.49
CA LYS A 98 10.12 14.95 -1.77
C LYS A 98 10.89 15.50 -0.57
N GLU A 99 10.26 16.35 0.25
CA GLU A 99 10.88 16.87 1.48
C GLU A 99 11.23 15.74 2.46
N TYR A 100 10.51 14.63 2.40
CA TYR A 100 10.72 13.44 3.23
C TYR A 100 11.38 12.27 2.50
N GLU A 101 11.94 12.50 1.29
CA GLU A 101 12.54 11.46 0.43
C GLU A 101 11.62 10.24 0.15
N ALA A 102 10.31 10.48 0.09
CA ALA A 102 9.28 9.44 -0.06
C ALA A 102 8.76 9.30 -1.51
N ASP A 103 9.46 9.85 -2.49
CA ASP A 103 9.02 9.95 -3.89
C ASP A 103 9.39 8.75 -4.77
N ARG A 104 10.16 7.79 -4.25
CA ARG A 104 10.57 6.58 -5.00
C ARG A 104 9.40 5.63 -5.26
N PHE A 105 8.55 5.42 -4.26
CA PHE A 105 7.37 4.56 -4.34
C PHE A 105 6.19 5.35 -3.84
N LEU A 106 5.18 5.50 -4.70
CA LEU A 106 3.98 6.24 -4.40
C LEU A 106 2.75 5.57 -4.97
N GLU A 107 1.61 5.85 -4.35
CA GLU A 107 0.27 5.63 -4.88
C GLU A 107 -0.51 6.92 -4.77
N SER A 108 -1.37 7.18 -5.74
CA SER A 108 -2.23 8.36 -5.76
C SER A 108 -3.65 7.98 -6.08
N TYR A 109 -4.60 8.60 -5.39
CA TYR A 109 -6.01 8.39 -5.64
C TYR A 109 -6.76 9.72 -5.56
N THR A 110 -7.60 10.00 -6.55
CA THR A 110 -8.36 11.26 -6.62
C THR A 110 -9.84 11.00 -6.44
N LEU A 111 -10.48 11.73 -5.53
CA LEU A 111 -11.91 11.67 -5.30
C LEU A 111 -12.58 12.97 -5.73
N TYR A 112 -13.64 12.84 -6.53
CA TYR A 112 -14.54 13.92 -6.89
C TYR A 112 -15.81 13.81 -6.06
N CYS A 113 -15.96 14.70 -5.08
CA CYS A 113 -17.07 14.69 -4.14
C CYS A 113 -18.11 15.75 -4.52
N PHE A 114 -19.35 15.33 -4.73
CA PHE A 114 -20.46 16.22 -5.04
C PHE A 114 -21.52 16.15 -3.95
N SER A 115 -22.07 17.31 -3.57
CA SER A 115 -23.14 17.45 -2.57
C SER A 115 -24.39 18.15 -3.10
N ASP A 116 -24.26 18.93 -4.18
CA ASP A 116 -25.35 19.69 -4.79
C ASP A 116 -26.16 18.85 -5.80
N TYR A 117 -27.01 17.96 -5.27
CA TYR A 117 -27.96 17.19 -6.07
C TYR A 117 -29.27 16.89 -5.32
N SER A 118 -30.31 16.62 -6.10
CA SER A 118 -31.63 16.23 -5.57
C SER A 118 -31.71 14.73 -5.34
N ASP A 119 -31.37 13.94 -6.36
CA ASP A 119 -31.34 12.48 -6.37
C ASP A 119 -30.03 11.99 -7.01
N PRO A 120 -29.29 11.07 -6.37
CA PRO A 120 -27.97 10.66 -6.85
C PRO A 120 -28.03 9.88 -8.18
N GLU A 121 -29.07 9.08 -8.41
CA GLU A 121 -29.23 8.34 -9.67
C GLU A 121 -29.55 9.27 -10.84
N LEU A 122 -30.40 10.26 -10.60
CA LEU A 122 -30.68 11.31 -11.59
C LEU A 122 -29.40 12.09 -11.93
N PHE A 123 -28.62 12.47 -10.93
CA PHE A 123 -27.36 13.19 -11.12
C PHE A 123 -26.37 12.40 -11.98
N ILE A 124 -26.21 11.09 -11.71
CA ILE A 124 -25.37 10.20 -12.52
C ILE A 124 -25.85 10.16 -13.96
N ARG A 125 -27.16 10.00 -14.17
CA ARG A 125 -27.73 9.88 -15.52
C ARG A 125 -27.56 11.16 -16.33
N GLU A 126 -27.73 12.32 -15.70
CA GLU A 126 -27.60 13.63 -16.35
C GLU A 126 -26.14 14.00 -16.66
N ASN A 127 -25.20 13.48 -15.89
CA ASN A 127 -23.77 13.79 -16.02
C ASN A 127 -22.92 12.60 -16.50
N LYS A 128 -23.54 11.56 -17.10
CA LYS A 128 -22.89 10.29 -17.50
C LYS A 128 -21.53 10.50 -18.17
N ASP A 129 -21.50 11.29 -19.25
CA ASP A 129 -20.28 11.52 -20.05
C ASP A 129 -19.17 12.22 -19.26
N VAL A 130 -19.56 13.17 -18.40
CA VAL A 130 -18.66 13.97 -17.57
C VAL A 130 -18.04 13.10 -16.49
N LEU A 131 -18.86 12.33 -15.78
CA LEU A 131 -18.41 11.42 -14.73
C LEU A 131 -17.52 10.29 -15.29
N ALA A 132 -17.85 9.76 -16.47
CA ALA A 132 -17.04 8.75 -17.13
C ALA A 132 -15.62 9.25 -17.45
N LYS A 133 -15.51 10.50 -17.94
CA LYS A 133 -14.22 11.16 -18.20
C LYS A 133 -13.41 11.35 -16.92
N LEU A 134 -14.05 11.81 -15.84
CA LEU A 134 -13.39 11.99 -14.54
C LEU A 134 -12.85 10.68 -13.97
N LEU A 135 -13.60 9.58 -14.07
CA LEU A 135 -13.17 8.27 -13.59
C LEU A 135 -11.97 7.73 -14.38
N ARG A 136 -12.01 7.86 -15.71
CA ARG A 136 -10.96 7.39 -16.61
C ARG A 136 -9.75 8.30 -16.74
N ASP A 137 -9.84 9.51 -16.21
CA ASP A 137 -8.83 10.56 -16.40
C ASP A 137 -8.52 10.83 -17.89
N GLN A 138 -9.57 10.84 -18.72
CA GLN A 138 -9.44 10.99 -20.17
C GLN A 138 -10.27 12.16 -20.69
N TYR A 139 -9.67 12.93 -21.62
CA TYR A 139 -10.34 14.03 -22.30
C TYR A 139 -11.34 13.54 -23.36
N GLU A 140 -11.04 12.39 -23.97
CA GLU A 140 -11.83 11.78 -25.04
C GLU A 140 -13.13 11.18 -24.50
N ASP A 141 -14.11 10.97 -25.39
CA ASP A 141 -15.36 10.33 -25.03
C ASP A 141 -15.13 8.87 -24.66
N VAL A 142 -15.68 8.47 -23.53
CA VAL A 142 -15.54 7.11 -22.99
C VAL A 142 -16.68 6.25 -23.53
N PRO A 143 -16.44 5.00 -23.97
CA PRO A 143 -17.51 4.10 -24.43
C PRO A 143 -18.62 3.96 -23.39
N GLU A 144 -19.88 3.97 -23.82
CA GLU A 144 -21.02 3.88 -22.91
C GLU A 144 -21.01 2.56 -22.11
N GLU A 145 -20.56 1.47 -22.74
CA GLU A 145 -20.48 0.15 -22.12
C GLU A 145 -19.56 0.15 -20.89
N TYR A 146 -18.48 0.94 -20.94
CA TYR A 146 -17.56 1.05 -19.82
C TYR A 146 -18.22 1.68 -18.60
N PHE A 147 -18.93 2.80 -18.79
CA PHE A 147 -19.55 3.47 -17.67
C PHE A 147 -20.65 2.61 -17.05
N ASP A 148 -21.37 1.84 -17.86
CA ASP A 148 -22.38 0.91 -17.37
C ASP A 148 -21.73 -0.21 -16.53
N GLU A 149 -20.58 -0.78 -16.95
CA GLU A 149 -19.79 -1.73 -16.16
C GLU A 149 -19.31 -1.13 -14.83
N VAL A 150 -18.78 0.11 -14.85
CA VAL A 150 -18.32 0.77 -13.63
C VAL A 150 -19.49 1.08 -12.68
N LEU A 151 -20.67 1.43 -13.22
CA LEU A 151 -21.88 1.63 -12.45
C LEU A 151 -22.41 0.34 -11.81
N GLU A 152 -22.16 -0.84 -12.37
CA GLU A 152 -22.50 -2.10 -11.70
C GLU A 152 -21.75 -2.27 -10.38
N GLY A 153 -20.54 -1.70 -10.29
CA GLY A 153 -19.71 -1.70 -9.09
C GLY A 153 -19.98 -0.56 -8.09
N LYS A 154 -21.07 0.22 -8.26
CA LYS A 154 -21.40 1.33 -7.35
C LYS A 154 -21.85 0.82 -5.99
N ILE A 155 -21.36 1.44 -4.92
CA ILE A 155 -21.68 1.06 -3.54
C ILE A 155 -22.57 2.15 -2.93
N LYS A 156 -23.65 1.74 -2.26
CA LYS A 156 -24.60 2.65 -1.61
C LYS A 156 -24.59 2.47 -0.11
N TYR A 157 -24.34 3.54 0.63
CA TYR A 157 -24.52 3.55 2.08
C TYR A 157 -25.99 3.78 2.47
N SER A 158 -26.63 4.73 1.79
CA SER A 158 -28.00 5.15 2.06
C SER A 158 -28.75 5.37 0.74
N THR A 159 -30.03 5.74 0.82
CA THR A 159 -30.78 6.15 -0.38
C THR A 159 -30.27 7.47 -0.98
N LYS A 160 -29.43 8.20 -0.26
CA LYS A 160 -28.91 9.51 -0.65
C LYS A 160 -27.44 9.50 -1.01
N ASP A 161 -26.69 8.50 -0.55
CA ASP A 161 -25.23 8.50 -0.65
C ASP A 161 -24.74 7.32 -1.48
N LEU A 162 -23.76 7.58 -2.33
CA LEU A 162 -23.24 6.61 -3.28
C LEU A 162 -21.79 6.89 -3.60
N ILE A 163 -21.01 5.83 -3.77
CA ILE A 163 -19.62 5.88 -4.21
C ILE A 163 -19.41 5.02 -5.45
N ILE A 164 -18.63 5.56 -6.40
CA ILE A 164 -18.16 4.87 -7.61
C ILE A 164 -16.65 4.89 -7.54
N LEU A 165 -16.01 3.74 -7.75
CA LEU A 165 -14.57 3.58 -7.68
C LEU A 165 -14.02 3.05 -9.01
N ASP A 166 -12.84 3.52 -9.36
CA ASP A 166 -12.04 3.10 -10.49
C ASP A 166 -10.57 3.01 -10.05
N TRP A 167 -9.64 2.75 -10.97
CA TRP A 167 -8.24 2.47 -10.64
C TRP A 167 -7.52 3.63 -9.94
N ASP A 168 -7.57 4.85 -10.48
CA ASP A 168 -6.89 6.03 -9.90
C ASP A 168 -7.86 7.06 -9.33
N ASN A 169 -9.16 6.91 -9.62
CA ASN A 169 -10.16 7.94 -9.34
C ASN A 169 -11.45 7.33 -8.78
N GLY A 170 -12.15 8.10 -7.97
CA GLY A 170 -13.51 7.78 -7.54
C GLY A 170 -14.42 8.99 -7.51
N ILE A 171 -15.72 8.74 -7.46
CA ILE A 171 -16.76 9.74 -7.31
C ILE A 171 -17.52 9.42 -6.04
N ILE A 172 -17.72 10.43 -5.20
CA ILE A 172 -18.57 10.34 -4.02
C ILE A 172 -19.73 11.31 -4.18
N LEU A 173 -20.94 10.79 -4.03
CA LEU A 173 -22.16 11.57 -3.87
C LEU A 173 -22.57 11.47 -2.42
N ASP A 174 -22.44 12.57 -1.67
CA ASP A 174 -22.89 12.67 -0.28
C ASP A 174 -23.49 14.05 -0.05
N LYS A 175 -24.76 14.08 0.30
CA LYS A 175 -25.53 15.32 0.45
C LYS A 175 -25.13 16.13 1.68
N ASN A 176 -24.57 15.50 2.71
CA ASN A 176 -24.17 16.13 3.95
C ASN A 176 -22.67 16.49 3.98
N GLU A 177 -21.93 16.18 2.92
CA GLU A 177 -20.48 16.33 2.86
C GLU A 177 -19.74 15.55 3.97
N ASP A 178 -20.26 14.37 4.34
CA ASP A 178 -19.75 13.53 5.43
C ASP A 178 -19.05 12.26 4.94
N PHE A 179 -18.19 12.41 3.92
CA PHE A 179 -17.52 11.31 3.22
C PHE A 179 -16.12 10.97 3.75
N TRP A 180 -15.77 11.46 4.94
CA TRP A 180 -14.41 11.38 5.47
C TRP A 180 -13.99 9.95 5.88
N GLU A 181 -14.96 9.09 6.21
CA GLU A 181 -14.70 7.69 6.53
C GLU A 181 -14.32 6.91 5.27
N GLU A 182 -14.98 7.20 4.14
CA GLU A 182 -14.64 6.67 2.83
C GLU A 182 -13.23 7.09 2.40
N VAL A 183 -12.87 8.36 2.59
CA VAL A 183 -11.52 8.89 2.31
C VAL A 183 -10.47 8.11 3.12
N ASP A 184 -10.69 7.91 4.41
CA ASP A 184 -9.76 7.18 5.28
C ASP A 184 -9.63 5.70 4.89
N ILE A 185 -10.70 5.07 4.41
CA ILE A 185 -10.67 3.66 3.94
C ILE A 185 -9.90 3.54 2.62
N ILE A 186 -10.11 4.48 1.70
CA ILE A 186 -9.38 4.54 0.43
C ILE A 186 -7.89 4.74 0.68
N GLU A 187 -7.54 5.64 1.59
CA GLU A 187 -6.17 5.84 2.03
C GLU A 187 -5.52 4.55 2.55
N LEU A 188 -6.21 3.80 3.41
CA LEU A 188 -5.71 2.52 3.92
C LEU A 188 -5.52 1.49 2.82
N ALA A 189 -6.41 1.47 1.82
CA ALA A 189 -6.25 0.60 0.66
C ALA A 189 -5.01 0.99 -0.18
N CYS A 190 -4.79 2.29 -0.40
CA CYS A 190 -3.59 2.83 -1.06
C CYS A 190 -2.31 2.46 -0.30
N ILE A 191 -2.29 2.60 1.03
CA ILE A 191 -1.17 2.18 1.87
C ILE A 191 -0.88 0.68 1.69
N ARG A 192 -1.91 -0.16 1.71
CA ARG A 192 -1.73 -1.61 1.60
C ARG A 192 -1.11 -2.01 0.27
N VAL A 193 -1.65 -1.52 -0.85
CA VAL A 193 -1.10 -1.86 -2.17
C VAL A 193 0.31 -1.30 -2.33
N LEU A 194 0.59 -0.09 -1.84
CA LEU A 194 1.94 0.48 -1.83
C LEU A 194 2.92 -0.40 -1.06
N ASN A 195 2.58 -0.79 0.17
CA ASN A 195 3.43 -1.64 1.00
C ASN A 195 3.71 -3.00 0.33
N LEU A 196 2.71 -3.63 -0.28
CA LEU A 196 2.90 -4.88 -1.02
C LEU A 196 3.84 -4.71 -2.22
N ARG A 197 3.70 -3.62 -2.98
CA ARG A 197 4.59 -3.29 -4.10
C ARG A 197 6.02 -3.06 -3.66
N VAL A 198 6.21 -2.28 -2.59
CA VAL A 198 7.54 -2.02 -2.02
C VAL A 198 8.16 -3.34 -1.56
N PHE A 199 7.39 -4.16 -0.86
CA PHE A 199 7.87 -5.43 -0.34
C PHE A 199 8.24 -6.40 -1.46
N ASP A 200 7.45 -6.46 -2.53
CA ASP A 200 7.76 -7.23 -3.72
C ASP A 200 9.12 -6.85 -4.34
N VAL A 201 9.42 -5.56 -4.42
CA VAL A 201 10.72 -5.06 -4.91
C VAL A 201 11.84 -5.43 -3.94
N MET A 202 11.65 -5.21 -2.63
CA MET A 202 12.63 -5.57 -1.60
C MET A 202 12.99 -7.05 -1.64
N LEU A 203 11.99 -7.94 -1.77
CA LEU A 203 12.21 -9.38 -1.90
C LEU A 203 12.95 -9.73 -3.19
N SER A 204 12.65 -9.04 -4.29
CA SER A 204 13.35 -9.22 -5.57
C SER A 204 14.84 -8.88 -5.45
N GLU A 205 15.15 -7.74 -4.85
CA GLU A 205 16.52 -7.29 -4.61
C GLU A 205 17.27 -8.29 -3.70
N ALA A 206 16.61 -8.79 -2.65
CA ALA A 206 17.16 -9.81 -1.76
C ALA A 206 17.47 -11.12 -2.50
N ILE A 207 16.54 -11.64 -3.29
CA ILE A 207 16.74 -12.87 -4.09
C ILE A 207 17.91 -12.70 -5.07
N GLN A 208 17.98 -11.55 -5.76
CA GLN A 208 19.09 -11.27 -6.68
C GLN A 208 20.44 -11.22 -5.95
N TYR A 209 20.49 -10.59 -4.78
CA TYR A 209 21.69 -10.54 -3.95
C TYR A 209 22.14 -11.96 -3.55
N LEU A 210 21.22 -12.79 -3.05
CA LEU A 210 21.52 -14.15 -2.62
C LEU A 210 21.95 -15.06 -3.76
N THR A 211 21.37 -14.88 -4.95
CA THR A 211 21.74 -15.67 -6.13
C THR A 211 23.14 -15.32 -6.65
N LYS A 212 23.57 -14.06 -6.50
CA LYS A 212 24.93 -13.61 -6.88
C LYS A 212 25.99 -13.98 -5.84
N LEU A 213 25.57 -14.18 -4.60
CA LEU A 213 26.44 -14.62 -3.52
C LEU A 213 26.82 -16.08 -3.76
N HIS A 214 28.08 -16.33 -4.11
CA HIS A 214 28.63 -17.69 -4.29
C HIS A 214 28.85 -18.35 -2.92
N TRP A 215 27.76 -18.65 -2.23
CA TRP A 215 27.78 -19.14 -0.85
C TRP A 215 28.47 -20.49 -0.71
N GLU A 216 28.53 -21.29 -1.78
CA GLU A 216 29.26 -22.56 -1.83
C GLU A 216 30.79 -22.39 -1.69
N LYS A 217 31.32 -21.20 -2.00
CA LYS A 217 32.75 -20.88 -1.85
C LYS A 217 33.07 -20.30 -0.46
N LEU A 218 32.07 -20.08 0.39
CA LEU A 218 32.28 -19.51 1.71
C LEU A 218 32.82 -20.57 2.67
N GLY A 219 33.86 -20.19 3.42
CA GLY A 219 34.31 -20.99 4.55
C GLY A 219 33.26 -21.07 5.66
N TYR A 220 33.34 -22.13 6.48
CA TYR A 220 32.41 -22.48 7.55
C TYR A 220 31.85 -21.29 8.36
N PHE A 221 32.71 -20.43 8.92
CA PHE A 221 32.26 -19.33 9.78
C PHE A 221 31.39 -18.31 9.04
N LYS A 222 31.74 -18.00 7.77
CA LYS A 222 30.98 -17.08 6.93
C LYS A 222 29.63 -17.69 6.52
N LEU A 223 29.63 -18.98 6.17
CA LEU A 223 28.42 -19.71 5.82
C LEU A 223 27.44 -19.84 7.01
N LYS A 224 27.98 -20.12 8.20
CA LYS A 224 27.19 -20.15 9.45
C LYS A 224 26.57 -18.79 9.76
N LYS A 225 27.33 -17.70 9.58
CA LYS A 225 26.82 -16.34 9.74
C LYS A 225 25.71 -16.06 8.74
N LEU A 226 25.95 -16.34 7.45
CA LEU A 226 24.95 -16.17 6.38
C LEU A 226 23.66 -16.93 6.68
N SER A 227 23.75 -18.19 7.10
CA SER A 227 22.56 -18.99 7.47
C SER A 227 21.77 -18.36 8.61
N LYS A 228 22.45 -17.83 9.65
CA LYS A 228 21.80 -17.11 10.75
C LYS A 228 21.15 -15.81 10.28
N ASP A 229 21.86 -15.02 9.48
CA ASP A 229 21.37 -13.74 8.98
C ASP A 229 20.12 -13.94 8.09
N LEU A 230 20.14 -14.94 7.20
CA LEU A 230 18.99 -15.36 6.39
C LEU A 230 17.79 -15.77 7.24
N TYR A 231 18.01 -16.53 8.32
CA TYR A 231 16.94 -16.92 9.23
C TYR A 231 16.28 -15.69 9.88
N LEU A 232 17.08 -14.77 10.42
CA LEU A 232 16.57 -13.54 11.05
C LEU A 232 15.83 -12.65 10.04
N GLN A 233 16.38 -12.51 8.83
CA GLN A 233 15.76 -11.76 7.74
C GLN A 233 14.41 -12.36 7.34
N ARG A 234 14.31 -13.69 7.25
CA ARG A 234 13.04 -14.39 6.98
C ARG A 234 11.98 -14.12 8.06
N ILE A 235 12.36 -14.13 9.34
CA ILE A 235 11.44 -13.79 10.45
C ILE A 235 10.96 -12.35 10.33
N SER A 236 11.87 -11.42 10.02
CA SER A 236 11.53 -10.01 9.79
C SER A 236 10.53 -9.85 8.63
N TYR A 237 10.74 -10.57 7.52
CA TYR A 237 9.83 -10.57 6.37
C TYR A 237 8.45 -11.12 6.69
N ILE A 238 8.36 -12.21 7.46
CA ILE A 238 7.06 -12.73 7.92
C ILE A 238 6.34 -11.71 8.79
N SER A 239 7.05 -11.09 9.74
CA SER A 239 6.45 -10.09 10.62
C SER A 239 5.98 -8.84 9.86
N TYR A 240 6.71 -8.42 8.82
CA TYR A 240 6.32 -7.29 7.99
C TYR A 240 5.15 -7.64 7.07
N PHE A 241 5.11 -8.85 6.53
CA PHE A 241 3.96 -9.31 5.76
C PHE A 241 2.69 -9.37 6.61
N ASP A 242 2.81 -9.93 7.81
CA ASP A 242 1.73 -9.99 8.80
C ASP A 242 1.23 -8.58 9.20
N SER A 243 2.13 -7.60 9.35
CA SER A 243 1.72 -6.21 9.62
C SER A 243 0.96 -5.59 8.45
N ILE A 244 1.28 -5.93 7.19
CA ILE A 244 0.54 -5.49 6.00
C ILE A 244 -0.84 -6.15 5.92
N GLU A 245 -0.96 -7.44 6.27
CA GLU A 245 -2.23 -8.17 6.23
C GLU A 245 -3.17 -7.81 7.39
N ASN A 246 -2.62 -7.53 8.57
CA ASN A 246 -3.39 -7.25 9.79
C ASN A 246 -4.00 -5.84 9.85
N VAL A 247 -3.77 -4.97 8.87
CA VAL A 247 -4.37 -3.61 8.80
C VAL A 247 -5.91 -3.61 8.85
N LEU A 248 -6.58 -4.77 8.73
CA LEU A 248 -7.93 -4.86 8.15
C LEU A 248 -8.97 -5.71 8.86
N MET A 249 -8.70 -6.26 10.04
CA MET A 249 -9.70 -7.11 10.73
C MET A 249 -10.90 -6.33 11.34
N LEU A 250 -11.20 -5.11 10.88
CA LEU A 250 -11.78 -4.06 11.75
C LEU A 250 -12.78 -3.13 11.07
N TYR A 251 -13.69 -3.69 10.29
CA TYR A 251 -14.85 -2.94 9.84
C TYR A 251 -16.08 -3.46 10.57
N GLY A 252 -16.53 -2.72 11.59
CA GLY A 252 -17.75 -3.00 12.34
C GLY A 252 -19.04 -2.66 11.58
N ASP A 253 -18.93 -2.19 10.34
CA ASP A 253 -20.04 -1.91 9.43
C ASP A 253 -19.82 -2.66 8.11
N ARG A 254 -20.89 -3.28 7.59
CA ARG A 254 -20.89 -4.01 6.33
C ARG A 254 -20.52 -3.12 5.14
N TYR A 255 -20.97 -1.87 5.13
CA TYR A 255 -20.72 -0.95 4.01
C TYR A 255 -19.22 -0.65 3.84
N TYR A 256 -18.53 -0.36 4.95
CA TYR A 256 -17.10 -0.07 4.92
C TYR A 256 -16.26 -1.30 4.59
N ALA A 257 -16.71 -2.50 5.01
CA ALA A 257 -16.10 -3.75 4.57
C ALA A 257 -16.23 -3.95 3.06
N GLU A 258 -17.43 -3.74 2.50
CA GLU A 258 -17.69 -3.85 1.06
C GLU A 258 -16.88 -2.83 0.25
N LEU A 259 -16.80 -1.58 0.73
CA LEU A 259 -15.97 -0.54 0.14
C LEU A 259 -14.49 -0.95 0.07
N TYR A 260 -13.98 -1.44 1.20
CA TYR A 260 -12.59 -1.86 1.31
C TYR A 260 -12.26 -3.07 0.44
N GLU A 261 -13.13 -4.09 0.44
CA GLU A 261 -13.00 -5.26 -0.42
C GLU A 261 -12.99 -4.86 -1.90
N ARG A 262 -13.87 -3.94 -2.30
CA ARG A 262 -13.92 -3.44 -3.67
C ARG A 262 -12.63 -2.73 -4.08
N LEU A 263 -12.06 -1.90 -3.22
CA LEU A 263 -10.75 -1.27 -3.47
C LEU A 263 -9.64 -2.33 -3.60
N CYS A 264 -9.67 -3.39 -2.80
CA CYS A 264 -8.68 -4.47 -2.91
C CYS A 264 -8.78 -5.24 -4.22
N GLU A 265 -10.00 -5.44 -4.74
CA GLU A 265 -10.23 -6.01 -6.06
C GLU A 265 -9.67 -5.09 -7.15
N ILE A 266 -10.02 -3.80 -7.09
CA ILE A 266 -9.53 -2.79 -8.04
C ILE A 266 -8.01 -2.78 -8.05
N PHE A 267 -7.35 -2.76 -6.89
CA PHE A 267 -5.89 -2.70 -6.79
C PHE A 267 -5.16 -4.05 -7.01
N TYR A 268 -5.88 -5.14 -7.36
CA TYR A 268 -5.35 -6.50 -7.47
C TYR A 268 -4.52 -6.92 -6.25
N VAL A 269 -5.00 -6.60 -5.04
CA VAL A 269 -4.27 -6.87 -3.79
C VAL A 269 -3.99 -8.37 -3.62
N SER A 270 -4.91 -9.24 -4.04
CA SER A 270 -4.76 -10.69 -3.92
C SER A 270 -3.58 -11.23 -4.76
N GLU A 271 -3.34 -10.62 -5.91
CA GLU A 271 -2.30 -10.97 -6.86
C GLU A 271 -0.94 -10.50 -6.34
N TRP A 272 -0.91 -9.30 -5.75
CA TRP A 272 0.27 -8.81 -5.05
C TRP A 272 0.65 -9.69 -3.87
N ILE A 273 -0.32 -10.12 -3.05
CA ILE A 273 -0.11 -11.08 -1.96
C ILE A 273 0.52 -12.37 -2.49
N LYS A 274 -0.10 -13.02 -3.48
CA LYS A 274 0.44 -14.26 -4.08
C LYS A 274 1.87 -14.11 -4.59
N ARG A 275 2.18 -12.94 -5.19
CA ARG A 275 3.51 -12.64 -5.74
C ARG A 275 4.55 -12.47 -4.64
N VAL A 276 4.20 -11.80 -3.54
CA VAL A 276 5.02 -11.65 -2.34
C VAL A 276 5.26 -13.00 -1.66
N GLU A 277 4.21 -13.79 -1.44
CA GLU A 277 4.30 -15.12 -0.83
C GLU A 277 5.25 -16.03 -1.60
N LYS A 278 5.11 -16.06 -2.93
CA LYS A 278 6.00 -16.84 -3.80
C LYS A 278 7.47 -16.44 -3.65
N LYS A 279 7.76 -15.14 -3.52
CA LYS A 279 9.15 -14.66 -3.33
C LYS A 279 9.67 -14.97 -1.93
N MET A 280 8.82 -14.90 -0.90
CA MET A 280 9.17 -15.35 0.43
C MET A 280 9.47 -16.86 0.47
N GLU A 281 8.71 -17.67 -0.26
CA GLU A 281 8.97 -19.10 -0.44
C GLU A 281 10.35 -19.34 -1.08
N MET A 282 10.68 -18.63 -2.17
CA MET A 282 12.00 -18.72 -2.80
C MET A 282 13.14 -18.38 -1.83
N ILE A 283 12.99 -17.36 -0.98
CA ILE A 283 13.98 -17.04 0.05
C ILE A 283 14.10 -18.17 1.09
N SER A 284 12.97 -18.78 1.45
CA SER A 284 12.93 -19.94 2.34
C SER A 284 13.66 -21.14 1.73
N GLU A 285 13.49 -21.41 0.45
CA GLU A 285 14.22 -22.45 -0.29
C GLU A 285 15.73 -22.17 -0.30
N ILE A 286 16.16 -20.93 -0.58
CA ILE A 286 17.57 -20.53 -0.54
C ILE A 286 18.15 -20.75 0.86
N TYR A 287 17.43 -20.35 1.91
CA TYR A 287 17.84 -20.61 3.29
C TYR A 287 18.02 -22.11 3.57
N MET A 288 17.08 -22.95 3.11
CA MET A 288 17.17 -24.40 3.26
C MET A 288 18.39 -24.98 2.55
N MET A 289 18.69 -24.53 1.32
CA MET A 289 19.89 -24.94 0.58
C MET A 289 21.18 -24.55 1.32
N VAL A 290 21.28 -23.30 1.80
CA VAL A 290 22.44 -22.82 2.57
C VAL A 290 22.61 -23.63 3.86
N ARG A 291 21.51 -23.94 4.55
CA ARG A 291 21.52 -24.75 5.78
C ARG A 291 21.95 -26.19 5.51
N GLN A 292 21.49 -26.78 4.40
CA GLN A 292 21.90 -28.11 3.98
C GLN A 292 23.41 -28.16 3.71
N PHE A 293 23.93 -27.22 2.91
CA PHE A 293 25.36 -27.15 2.61
C PHE A 293 26.20 -26.95 3.87
N LEU A 294 25.73 -26.15 4.83
CA LEU A 294 26.39 -26.01 6.14
C LEU A 294 26.40 -27.33 6.92
N THR A 295 25.32 -28.12 6.84
CA THR A 295 25.22 -29.44 7.49
C THR A 295 26.19 -30.45 6.88
N GLU A 296 26.32 -30.45 5.55
CA GLU A 296 27.31 -31.27 4.84
C GLU A 296 28.74 -30.85 5.22
N PHE A 297 29.02 -29.54 5.31
CA PHE A 297 30.31 -29.02 5.76
C PHE A 297 30.65 -29.48 7.19
N TYR A 298 29.67 -29.49 8.10
CA TYR A 298 29.85 -30.07 9.44
C TYR A 298 30.23 -31.55 9.40
N GLY A 299 29.58 -32.33 8.52
CA GLY A 299 29.90 -33.73 8.28
C GLY A 299 31.34 -33.92 7.84
N PHE A 300 31.80 -33.17 6.83
CA PHE A 300 33.18 -33.23 6.35
C PHE A 300 34.21 -32.83 7.43
N ILE A 301 33.93 -31.82 8.26
CA ILE A 301 34.81 -31.46 9.38
C ILE A 301 34.89 -32.62 10.39
N LEU A 302 33.76 -33.25 10.69
CA LEU A 302 33.69 -34.35 11.65
C LEU A 302 34.46 -35.58 11.13
N GLU A 303 34.23 -35.94 9.86
CA GLU A 303 34.96 -37.01 9.17
C GLU A 303 36.46 -36.73 9.15
N GLY A 304 36.86 -35.52 8.75
CA GLY A 304 38.26 -35.09 8.74
C GLY A 304 38.90 -35.13 10.13
N SER A 305 38.16 -34.75 11.17
CA SER A 305 38.63 -34.84 12.56
C SER A 305 38.87 -36.28 12.99
N ILE A 306 37.95 -37.20 12.66
CA ILE A 306 38.10 -38.63 12.95
C ILE A 306 39.33 -39.20 12.23
N VAL A 307 39.48 -38.91 10.93
CA VAL A 307 40.64 -39.36 10.13
C VAL A 307 41.95 -38.80 10.70
N ALA A 308 41.98 -37.53 11.12
CA ALA A 308 43.16 -36.90 11.72
C ALA A 308 43.54 -37.55 13.06
N LEU A 309 42.56 -37.88 13.90
CA LEU A 309 42.79 -38.60 15.17
C LEU A 309 43.39 -39.98 14.90
N ILE A 310 42.85 -40.73 13.94
CA ILE A 310 43.39 -42.05 13.55
C ILE A 310 44.83 -41.94 13.05
N LEU A 311 45.12 -40.96 12.18
CA LEU A 311 46.48 -40.74 11.68
C LEU A 311 47.46 -40.38 12.80
N LEU A 312 47.03 -39.54 13.74
CA LEU A 312 47.82 -39.16 14.91
C LEU A 312 48.14 -40.38 15.78
N GLU A 313 47.16 -41.25 16.05
CA GLU A 313 47.38 -42.49 16.78
C GLU A 313 48.39 -43.41 16.08
N VAL A 314 48.28 -43.56 14.76
CA VAL A 314 49.23 -44.38 13.97
C VAL A 314 50.65 -43.81 14.03
N ILE A 315 50.81 -42.50 13.91
CA ILE A 315 52.13 -41.84 14.01
C ILE A 315 52.73 -42.04 15.39
N LEU A 316 51.94 -41.85 16.45
CA LEU A 316 52.39 -42.07 17.82
C LEU A 316 52.79 -43.53 18.06
N ALA A 317 52.02 -44.48 17.54
CA ALA A 317 52.32 -45.90 17.64
C ALA A 317 53.62 -46.29 16.92
N LEU A 318 53.92 -45.70 15.76
CA LEU A 318 55.17 -45.93 15.02
C LEU A 318 56.38 -45.23 15.66
N SER A 319 56.17 -44.16 16.41
CA SER A 319 57.23 -43.41 17.10
C SER A 319 57.69 -44.03 18.42
N ARG A 320 57.03 -45.10 18.87
CA ARG A 320 57.22 -45.75 20.15
C ARG A 320 57.94 -47.10 20.00
#